data_AF-A0A969WKX4-F1
#
_entry.id   AF-A0A969WKX4-F1
#
_cell.length_a   1.000
_cell.length_b   1.000
_cell.length_c   1.000
_cell.angle_alpha   90.00
_cell.angle_beta   90.00
_cell.angle_gamma   90.00
#
_symmetry.space_group_name_H-M   'P 1'
#
loop_
_entity.id
_entity.type
_entity.pdbx_description
1 polymer ?
#
loop_
_entity_poly.entity_id
_entity_poly.type
_entity_poly.pdbx_seq_one_letter_code
_entity_poly.pdbx_strand_id
1 'polypeptide(L)'
;MTQPPLNHLTTLQQALLDVVQKYPGHFSRSGLAKMLVGAKSWQGREYPEYGRFSKYRRKDVGYQVDILLQQSYLRLDGRNHLAPVSSSSGAGEAR
;
A
#
# COMPACT_ATOMS: atom_id res chain seq x y z
N MET A 1 -3.25 21.02 -16.36
CA MET A 1 -2.75 19.79 -15.71
C MET A 1 -3.94 18.85 -15.56
N THR A 2 -4.05 17.87 -16.43
CA THR A 2 -5.25 17.04 -16.60
C THR A 2 -5.32 16.00 -15.49
N GLN A 3 -6.31 16.10 -14.60
CA GLN A 3 -6.63 15.01 -13.66
C GLN A 3 -7.10 13.80 -14.48
N PRO A 4 -6.50 12.61 -14.33
CA PRO A 4 -7.01 11.41 -14.97
C PRO A 4 -8.38 11.04 -14.36
N PRO A 5 -9.29 10.43 -15.15
CA PRO A 5 -10.61 10.03 -14.67
C PRO A 5 -10.50 9.10 -13.45
N LEU A 6 -11.42 9.28 -12.50
CA LEU A 6 -11.47 8.70 -11.15
C LEU A 6 -11.47 7.15 -11.06
N ASN A 7 -11.38 6.43 -12.19
CA ASN A 7 -11.51 4.98 -12.27
C ASN A 7 -10.27 4.26 -12.80
N HIS A 8 -9.13 4.94 -13.00
CA HIS A 8 -7.91 4.28 -13.47
C HIS A 8 -6.76 4.45 -12.49
N LEU A 9 -6.48 3.37 -11.75
CA LEU A 9 -5.29 3.28 -10.91
C LEU A 9 -4.05 3.31 -11.81
N THR A 10 -3.05 4.11 -11.45
CA THR A 10 -1.74 4.08 -12.13
C THR A 10 -1.05 2.73 -11.92
N THR A 11 -0.08 2.38 -12.77
CA THR A 11 0.71 1.16 -12.61
C THR A 11 1.38 1.06 -11.24
N LEU A 12 1.80 2.21 -10.67
CA LEU A 12 2.37 2.26 -9.32
C LEU A 12 1.31 1.95 -8.26
N GLN A 13 0.12 2.54 -8.37
CA GLN A 13 -0.99 2.29 -7.45
C GLN A 13 -1.47 0.83 -7.52
N GLN A 14 -1.60 0.26 -8.71
CA GLN A 14 -1.97 -1.15 -8.88
C GLN A 14 -0.96 -2.07 -8.20
N ALA A 15 0.34 -1.82 -8.40
CA ALA A 15 1.37 -2.62 -7.77
C ALA A 15 1.43 -2.42 -6.24
N LEU A 16 1.11 -1.23 -5.73
CA LEU A 16 0.96 -1.00 -4.29
C LEU A 16 -0.18 -1.84 -3.70
N LEU A 17 -1.32 -1.89 -4.39
CA LEU A 17 -2.45 -2.73 -3.98
C LEU A 17 -2.08 -4.21 -4.02
N ASP A 18 -1.44 -4.69 -5.10
CA ASP A 18 -0.97 -6.07 -5.24
C ASP A 18 -0.08 -6.49 -4.06
N VAL A 19 0.90 -5.65 -3.67
CA VAL A 19 1.76 -5.91 -2.51
C VAL A 19 0.96 -5.98 -1.21
N VAL A 20 0.03 -5.04 -0.98
CA VAL A 20 -0.76 -5.02 0.25
C VAL A 20 -1.78 -6.15 0.31
N GLN A 21 -2.32 -6.59 -0.84
CA GLN A 21 -3.18 -7.77 -0.94
C GLN A 21 -2.41 -9.06 -0.63
N LYS A 22 -1.15 -9.16 -1.08
CA LYS A 22 -0.28 -10.30 -0.81
C LYS A 22 0.17 -10.37 0.66
N TYR A 23 0.36 -9.21 1.30
CA TYR A 23 0.82 -9.12 2.70
C TYR A 23 -0.06 -8.17 3.53
N PRO A 24 -1.34 -8.51 3.77
CA PRO A 24 -2.26 -7.63 4.48
C PRO A 24 -1.84 -7.45 5.93
N GLY A 25 -1.77 -6.21 6.40
CA GLY A 25 -1.41 -5.88 7.79
C GLY A 25 0.07 -6.04 8.13
N HIS A 26 0.95 -6.33 7.17
CA HIS A 26 2.40 -6.49 7.43
C HIS A 26 3.16 -5.16 7.48
N PHE A 27 2.71 -4.15 6.73
CA PHE A 27 3.48 -2.93 6.54
C PHE A 27 2.72 -1.68 6.96
N SER A 28 3.33 -0.83 7.76
CA SER A 28 2.87 0.55 7.93
C SER A 28 3.18 1.37 6.66
N ARG A 29 2.48 2.51 6.48
CA ARG A 29 2.68 3.44 5.34
C ARG A 29 4.15 3.70 4.99
N SER A 30 4.92 4.11 6.00
CA SER A 30 6.34 4.38 5.85
C SER A 30 7.20 3.14 5.63
N GLY A 31 6.80 2.00 6.19
CA GLY A 31 7.50 0.72 6.03
C GLY A 31 7.38 0.21 4.60
N LEU A 32 6.15 0.18 4.05
CA LEU A 32 5.89 -0.20 2.66
C LEU A 32 6.69 0.67 1.69
N ALA A 33 6.64 1.99 1.87
CA ALA A 33 7.39 2.91 1.02
C ALA A 33 8.90 2.67 1.09
N LYS A 34 9.47 2.38 2.27
CA LYS A 34 10.90 2.04 2.44
C LYS A 34 11.26 0.73 1.75
N MET A 35 10.44 -0.30 1.90
CA MET A 35 10.66 -1.61 1.31
C MET A 35 10.68 -1.51 -0.22
N LEU A 36 9.67 -0.86 -0.80
CA LEU A 36 9.51 -0.76 -2.25
C LEU A 36 10.59 0.08 -2.93
N VAL A 37 11.10 1.14 -2.30
CA VAL A 37 12.21 1.93 -2.85
C VAL A 37 13.58 1.31 -2.57
N GLY A 38 13.65 0.23 -1.80
CA GLY A 38 14.92 -0.42 -1.46
C GLY A 38 15.77 0.40 -0.48
N ALA A 39 15.14 1.05 0.50
CA ALA A 39 15.85 1.88 1.47
C ALA A 39 16.84 1.04 2.29
N LYS A 40 18.10 1.48 2.38
CA LYS A 40 19.18 0.75 3.09
C LYS A 40 18.85 0.39 4.55
N SER A 41 18.02 1.20 5.22
CA SER A 41 17.58 1.02 6.60
C SER A 41 16.41 0.06 6.79
N TRP A 42 15.90 -0.54 5.71
CA TRP A 42 14.89 -1.59 5.77
C TRP A 42 15.55 -2.95 6.03
N GLN A 43 15.04 -3.70 7.01
CA GLN A 43 15.63 -4.96 7.47
C GLN A 43 15.04 -6.21 6.78
N GLY A 44 13.99 -6.09 5.97
CA GLY A 44 13.42 -7.21 5.20
C GLY A 44 13.84 -7.18 3.73
N ARG A 45 15.11 -7.49 3.43
CA ARG A 45 15.60 -7.54 2.04
C ARG A 45 15.22 -8.83 1.31
N GLU A 46 14.68 -9.79 2.04
CA GLU A 46 14.19 -11.08 1.53
C GLU A 46 12.87 -10.98 0.76
N TYR A 47 12.11 -9.89 0.93
CA TYR A 47 10.87 -9.70 0.18
C TYR A 47 11.18 -9.53 -1.32
N PRO A 48 10.54 -10.29 -2.22
CA PRO A 48 10.79 -10.17 -3.65
C PRO A 48 10.40 -8.79 -4.21
N GLU A 49 9.55 -8.06 -3.51
CA GLU A 49 9.13 -6.70 -3.85
C GLU A 49 10.14 -5.61 -3.39
N TYR A 50 11.18 -5.99 -2.63
CA TYR A 50 12.19 -5.06 -2.15
C TYR A 50 12.91 -4.38 -3.31
N GLY A 51 12.92 -3.03 -3.30
CA GLY A 51 13.58 -2.24 -4.35
C GLY A 51 12.89 -2.25 -5.72
N ARG A 52 11.72 -2.91 -5.86
CA ARG A 52 10.94 -2.97 -7.11
C ARG A 52 10.60 -1.58 -7.66
N PHE A 53 10.49 -0.58 -6.80
CA PHE A 53 10.22 0.82 -7.13
C PHE A 53 11.39 1.75 -6.77
N SER A 54 12.62 1.26 -6.83
CA SER A 54 13.85 2.05 -6.59
C SER A 54 14.00 3.30 -7.46
N LYS A 55 13.34 3.34 -8.63
CA LYS A 55 13.27 4.54 -9.50
C LYS A 55 12.40 5.67 -8.94
N TYR A 56 11.53 5.40 -7.97
CA TYR A 56 10.64 6.40 -7.35
C TYR A 56 11.23 6.91 -6.05
N ARG A 57 10.93 8.16 -5.68
CA ARG A 57 11.31 8.67 -4.36
C ARG A 57 10.37 8.11 -3.32
N ARG A 58 10.88 7.91 -2.10
CA ARG A 58 10.08 7.46 -0.95
C ARG A 58 8.84 8.33 -0.72
N LYS A 59 8.95 9.65 -0.89
CA LYS A 59 7.83 10.58 -0.76
C LYS A 59 6.74 10.33 -1.79
N ASP A 60 7.11 10.05 -3.04
CA ASP A 60 6.16 9.78 -4.13
C ASP A 60 5.37 8.50 -3.84
N VAL A 61 6.07 7.43 -3.45
CA VAL A 61 5.42 6.15 -3.07
C VAL A 61 4.49 6.36 -1.87
N GLY A 62 4.95 7.08 -0.84
CA GLY A 62 4.12 7.40 0.32
C GLY A 62 2.88 8.23 -0.02
N TYR A 63 3.00 9.19 -0.95
CA TYR A 63 1.88 9.99 -1.43
C TYR A 63 0.85 9.14 -2.18
N GLN A 64 1.29 8.19 -3.03
CA GLN A 64 0.39 7.28 -3.71
C GLN A 64 -0.35 6.34 -2.75
N VAL A 65 0.31 5.88 -1.68
CA VAL A 65 -0.35 5.11 -0.62
C VAL A 65 -1.43 5.94 0.08
N ASP A 66 -1.16 7.22 0.35
CA ASP A 66 -2.15 8.12 0.97
C ASP A 66 -3.36 8.34 0.06
N ILE A 67 -3.15 8.51 -1.25
CA ILE A 67 -4.25 8.56 -2.23
C ILE A 67 -5.09 7.28 -2.18
N LEU A 68 -4.46 6.09 -2.13
CA LEU A 68 -5.19 4.82 -2.06
C LEU A 68 -6.01 4.65 -0.76
N LEU A 69 -5.54 5.21 0.35
CA LEU A 69 -6.28 5.27 1.60
C LEU A 69 -7.48 6.23 1.50
N GLN A 70 -7.26 7.43 0.95
CA GLN A 70 -8.33 8.42 0.75
C GLN A 70 -9.41 7.92 -0.21
N GLN A 71 -9.03 7.15 -1.22
CA GLN A 71 -9.93 6.54 -2.19
C GLN A 71 -10.58 5.23 -1.69
N SER A 72 -10.32 4.82 -0.44
CA SER A 72 -10.87 3.59 0.15
C SER A 72 -10.51 2.30 -0.60
N TYR A 73 -9.39 2.28 -1.33
CA TYR A 73 -8.82 1.02 -1.83
C TYR A 73 -8.00 0.30 -0.74
N LEU A 74 -7.38 1.07 0.15
CA LEU A 74 -6.68 0.59 1.33
C LEU A 74 -7.32 1.13 2.60
N ARG A 75 -7.10 0.44 3.71
CA ARG A 75 -7.39 0.91 5.06
C ARG A 75 -6.22 0.67 5.99
N LEU A 76 -6.25 1.32 7.15
CA LEU A 76 -5.37 1.02 8.26
C LEU A 76 -6.06 0.04 9.21
N ASP A 77 -5.33 -1.00 9.61
CA ASP A 77 -5.67 -1.88 10.73
C ASP A 77 -5.45 -1.17 12.09
N GLY A 78 -5.92 -1.77 13.19
CA GLY A 78 -5.72 -1.29 14.56
C GLY A 78 -4.25 -1.07 14.96
N ARG A 79 -3.28 -1.64 14.23
CA ARG A 79 -1.83 -1.40 14.40
C ARG A 79 -1.26 -0.32 13.46
N ASN A 80 -2.10 0.47 12.79
CA ASN A 80 -1.68 1.44 11.75
C ASN A 80 -0.95 0.78 10.56
N HIS A 81 -1.27 -0.47 10.26
CA HIS A 81 -0.73 -1.22 9.13
C HIS A 81 -1.70 -1.23 7.96
N LEU A 82 -1.17 -1.23 6.74
CA LEU A 82 -1.94 -1.22 5.51
C LEU A 82 -2.61 -2.57 5.29
N ALA A 83 -3.90 -2.55 5.05
CA ALA A 83 -4.70 -3.71 4.67
C ALA A 83 -5.60 -3.34 3.48
N PRO A 84 -5.93 -4.27 2.59
CA PRO A 84 -6.93 -4.03 1.56
C PRO A 84 -8.29 -3.73 2.22
N VAL A 85 -9.09 -2.88 1.58
CA VAL A 85 -10.51 -2.77 1.92
C VAL A 85 -11.20 -4.01 1.35
N SER A 86 -11.13 -5.12 2.07
CA SER A 86 -11.94 -6.29 1.75
C SER A 86 -13.41 -5.87 1.87
N SER A 87 -14.22 -6.19 0.86
CA SER A 87 -15.68 -6.18 0.95
C SER A 87 -16.20 -7.26 1.91
N SER A 88 -15.66 -7.31 3.13
CA SER A 88 -16.21 -8.08 4.24
C SER A 88 -17.43 -7.34 4.77
N SER A 89 -18.47 -7.29 3.94
CA SER A 89 -19.84 -7.28 4.44
C SER A 89 -20.00 -8.52 5.32
N GLY A 90 -20.43 -8.33 6.57
CA GLY A 90 -20.89 -9.41 7.44
C GLY A 90 -19.82 -10.27 8.10
N ALA A 91 -19.23 -9.77 9.18
CA ALA A 91 -19.01 -10.58 10.38
C ALA A 91 -19.78 -9.90 11.52
N GLY A 92 -21.09 -9.87 11.37
CA GLY A 92 -21.97 -9.88 12.53
C GLY A 92 -21.98 -11.28 13.13
N GLU A 93 -22.45 -11.35 14.37
CA GLU A 93 -22.81 -12.56 15.13
C GLU A 93 -21.65 -13.18 15.94
N ALA A 94 -21.74 -13.39 17.25
CA ALA A 94 -22.75 -13.04 18.25
C ALA A 94 -22.19 -13.28 19.65
N ARG A 95 -22.84 -12.61 20.61
CA ARG A 95 -22.88 -12.82 22.07
C ARG A 95 -21.82 -12.13 22.92
#